data_AF-A0AAU3PF08-F1
#
_entry.id   AF-A0AAU3PF08-F1
#
_cell.length_a   1.000
_cell.length_b   1.000
_cell.length_c   1.000
_cell.angle_alpha   90.00
_cell.angle_beta   90.00
_cell.angle_gamma   90.00
#
_symmetry.space_group_name_H-M   'P 1'
#
loop_
_entity.id
_entity.type
_entity.pdbx_description
1 polymer ?
#
loop_
_entity_poly.entity_id
_entity_poly.type
_entity_poly.pdbx_seq_one_letter_code
_entity_poly.pdbx_strand_id
1 'polypeptide(L)'
;MKLTVQVKLLPTPVQAAALEATLHARNEAATWVSSVAFERDVKRNFALCEHTYTAVKDRWNLGAQAAQHVIKKTCDAYTTLKANLTAGNLGKPSSRRYRRAVEKPISFRPEGAQPYDDRMLSWQYTQRTVSIWTLSGRMKEVAFTAAPEHLARLALYRKGESDLLYRDGMWFLTATCEVPEAELNIGVTQFLGVDLGIVNIATTSDGQIMAGRRLNRGRLRERTLRTKLQRKHTPSAKRRLRKRRRKEARRVKDINHKIAKHVVAEAERTGRGIALEDLTGIRARVRLRKPQRATLHYWASAQLGEFFAYKARKAGVPVVYVDPAYTSRTCAQCEHIDKANRVSQARFVRRWLTAPRVATTLSHDGGLNGSEIVTVNSCGVVAHADWNGSRNRSTVARPAPTPMTAGSCWRPAPLMSAGDVRRHCLVGYGRR
;
A
#
# COMPACT_ATOMS: atom_id res chain seq x y z
N MET A 1 -6.38 -14.12 0.02
CA MET A 1 -6.16 -12.65 -0.10
C MET A 1 -7.02 -11.99 -1.18
N LYS A 2 -7.27 -10.69 -1.04
CA LYS A 2 -7.95 -9.85 -2.05
C LYS A 2 -6.93 -9.27 -3.05
N LEU A 3 -7.15 -9.51 -4.34
CA LEU A 3 -6.39 -8.94 -5.45
C LEU A 3 -7.33 -8.29 -6.45
N THR A 4 -6.86 -7.29 -7.19
CA THR A 4 -7.66 -6.65 -8.25
C THR A 4 -7.20 -7.10 -9.63
N VAL A 5 -8.14 -7.49 -10.48
CA VAL A 5 -7.89 -7.79 -11.91
C VAL A 5 -8.48 -6.66 -12.75
N GLN A 6 -7.68 -6.12 -13.65
CA GLN A 6 -8.13 -5.12 -14.62
C GLN A 6 -8.25 -5.76 -16.01
N VAL A 7 -9.43 -5.62 -16.62
CA VAL A 7 -9.70 -6.01 -18.01
C VAL A 7 -9.99 -4.77 -18.84
N LYS A 8 -9.64 -4.79 -20.12
CA LYS A 8 -9.96 -3.73 -21.08
C LYS A 8 -11.29 -4.07 -21.74
N LEU A 9 -12.24 -3.14 -21.70
CA LEU A 9 -13.48 -3.25 -22.49
C LEU A 9 -13.22 -2.80 -23.93
N LEU A 10 -13.97 -3.39 -24.85
CA LEU A 10 -13.95 -3.13 -26.29
C LEU A 10 -15.38 -2.76 -26.76
N PRO A 11 -15.96 -1.66 -26.23
CA PRO A 11 -17.31 -1.27 -26.60
C PRO A 11 -17.37 -0.78 -28.06
N THR A 12 -18.51 -0.99 -28.70
CA THR A 12 -18.85 -0.28 -29.95
C THR A 12 -18.99 1.23 -29.69
N PRO A 13 -18.94 2.10 -30.72
CA PRO A 13 -19.13 3.54 -30.52
C PRO A 13 -20.42 3.90 -29.77
N VAL A 14 -21.52 3.20 -30.08
CA VAL A 14 -22.81 3.39 -29.39
C VAL A 14 -22.73 2.97 -27.93
N GLN A 15 -22.13 1.81 -27.64
CA GLN A 15 -21.92 1.36 -26.27
C GLN A 15 -21.01 2.32 -25.49
N ALA A 16 -19.95 2.83 -26.12
CA ALA A 16 -19.01 3.75 -25.50
C ALA A 16 -19.69 5.07 -25.12
N ALA A 17 -20.53 5.63 -25.99
CA ALA A 17 -21.30 6.84 -25.70
C ALA A 17 -22.27 6.63 -24.52
N ALA A 18 -22.94 5.48 -24.46
CA ALA A 18 -23.83 5.15 -23.34
C ALA A 18 -23.07 4.95 -22.01
N LEU A 19 -21.88 4.34 -22.04
CA LEU A 19 -21.00 4.25 -20.88
C LEU A 19 -20.54 5.64 -20.40
N GLU A 20 -20.15 6.52 -21.33
CA GLU A 20 -19.69 7.87 -21.03
C GLU A 20 -20.79 8.72 -20.38
N ALA A 21 -21.97 8.76 -21.00
CA ALA A 21 -23.13 9.47 -20.45
C ALA A 21 -23.49 8.99 -19.05
N THR A 22 -23.50 7.67 -18.83
CA THR A 22 -23.78 7.07 -17.53
C THR A 22 -22.70 7.43 -16.50
N LEU A 23 -21.42 7.37 -16.88
CA LEU A 23 -20.30 7.68 -16.00
C LEU A 23 -20.36 9.15 -15.57
N HIS A 24 -20.61 10.06 -16.51
CA HIS A 24 -20.73 11.50 -16.25
C HIS A 24 -21.90 11.80 -15.32
N ALA A 25 -23.11 11.30 -15.63
CA ALA A 25 -24.30 11.52 -14.81
C ALA A 25 -24.11 11.01 -13.37
N ARG A 26 -23.54 9.80 -13.19
CA ARG A 26 -23.27 9.26 -11.85
C ARG A 26 -22.24 10.08 -11.07
N ASN A 27 -21.23 10.67 -11.72
CA ASN A 27 -20.23 11.51 -11.05
C ASN A 27 -20.75 12.92 -10.75
N GLU A 28 -21.61 13.46 -11.60
CA GLU A 28 -22.31 14.71 -11.34
C GLU A 28 -23.26 14.55 -10.15
N ALA A 29 -24.09 13.49 -10.15
CA ALA A 29 -24.95 13.14 -9.03
C ALA A 29 -24.14 12.98 -7.73
N ALA A 30 -23.00 12.29 -7.76
CA ALA A 30 -22.14 12.14 -6.58
C ALA A 30 -21.60 13.49 -6.07
N THR A 31 -21.29 14.42 -6.97
CA THR A 31 -20.85 15.77 -6.62
C THR A 31 -21.97 16.55 -5.96
N TRP A 32 -23.20 16.44 -6.45
CA TRP A 32 -24.37 17.07 -5.82
C TRP A 32 -24.68 16.45 -4.45
N VAL A 33 -24.69 15.12 -4.33
CA VAL A 33 -24.86 14.40 -3.05
C VAL A 33 -23.80 14.84 -2.03
N SER A 34 -22.58 15.08 -2.48
CA SER A 34 -21.47 15.57 -1.65
C SER A 34 -21.71 16.99 -1.14
N SER A 35 -22.29 17.88 -1.95
CA SER A 35 -22.72 19.20 -1.48
C SER A 35 -23.78 19.11 -0.38
N VAL A 36 -24.81 18.27 -0.58
CA VAL A 36 -25.86 18.05 0.44
C VAL A 36 -25.27 17.46 1.73
N ALA A 37 -24.37 16.48 1.60
CA ALA A 37 -23.68 15.87 2.75
C ALA A 37 -22.81 16.89 3.53
N PHE A 38 -22.25 17.87 2.83
CA PHE A 38 -21.44 18.91 3.43
C PHE A 38 -22.29 19.99 4.12
N GLU A 39 -23.32 20.48 3.44
CA GLU A 39 -24.24 21.52 3.96
C GLU A 39 -25.01 21.05 5.20
N ARG A 40 -25.46 19.79 5.20
CA ARG A 40 -26.22 19.20 6.32
C ARG A 40 -25.33 18.54 7.37
N ASP A 41 -24.02 18.47 7.13
CA ASP A 41 -23.05 17.70 7.92
C ASP A 41 -23.40 16.20 8.11
N VAL A 42 -24.11 15.60 7.14
CA VAL A 42 -24.53 14.19 7.18
C VAL A 42 -23.70 13.35 6.21
N LYS A 43 -22.83 12.49 6.76
CA LYS A 43 -21.89 11.66 5.96
C LYS A 43 -22.09 10.15 6.12
N ARG A 44 -23.07 9.73 6.94
CA ARG A 44 -23.45 8.32 7.10
C ARG A 44 -24.43 7.91 6.01
N ASN A 45 -24.25 6.70 5.46
CA ASN A 45 -24.99 6.22 4.29
C ASN A 45 -26.51 6.31 4.48
N PHE A 46 -27.04 5.68 5.54
CA PHE A 46 -28.49 5.65 5.78
C PHE A 46 -29.11 7.05 5.86
N ALA A 47 -28.56 7.94 6.70
CA ALA A 47 -29.06 9.30 6.86
C ALA A 47 -28.90 10.14 5.59
N LEU A 48 -27.80 9.97 4.84
CA LEU A 48 -27.62 10.69 3.58
C LEU A 48 -28.60 10.20 2.50
N CYS A 49 -28.95 8.90 2.53
CA CYS A 49 -29.92 8.30 1.63
C CYS A 49 -31.30 8.97 1.76
N GLU A 50 -31.79 9.18 2.99
CA GLU A 50 -33.07 9.87 3.26
C GLU A 50 -33.14 11.26 2.62
N HIS A 51 -32.03 11.99 2.61
CA HIS A 51 -31.99 13.35 2.05
C HIS A 51 -31.81 13.41 0.53
N THR A 52 -31.27 12.38 -0.09
CA THR A 52 -30.74 12.50 -1.47
C THR A 52 -31.30 11.47 -2.44
N TYR A 53 -31.80 10.33 -1.98
CA TYR A 53 -32.18 9.21 -2.85
C TYR A 53 -33.21 9.58 -3.92
N THR A 54 -34.33 10.17 -3.52
CA THR A 54 -35.41 10.55 -4.45
C THR A 54 -34.93 11.56 -5.48
N ALA A 55 -34.28 12.64 -5.03
CA ALA A 55 -33.73 13.66 -5.91
C ALA A 55 -32.66 13.11 -6.88
N VAL A 56 -31.82 12.17 -6.45
CA VAL A 56 -30.82 11.52 -7.30
C VAL A 56 -31.48 10.70 -8.41
N LYS A 57 -32.54 9.97 -8.08
CA LYS A 57 -33.29 9.20 -9.07
C LYS A 57 -33.96 10.11 -10.09
N ASP A 58 -34.66 11.13 -9.62
CA ASP A 58 -35.51 11.96 -10.48
C ASP A 58 -34.67 12.87 -11.39
N ARG A 59 -33.61 13.50 -10.85
CA ARG A 59 -32.81 14.47 -11.59
C ARG A 59 -31.86 13.84 -12.61
N TRP A 60 -31.31 12.65 -12.33
CA TRP A 60 -30.35 11.98 -13.23
C TRP A 60 -30.90 10.71 -13.87
N ASN A 61 -32.20 10.43 -13.69
CA ASN A 61 -32.88 9.23 -14.19
C ASN A 61 -32.12 7.93 -13.84
N LEU A 62 -31.60 7.85 -12.61
CA LEU A 62 -30.80 6.72 -12.17
C LEU A 62 -31.69 5.57 -11.67
N GLY A 63 -31.35 4.35 -12.07
CA GLY A 63 -31.93 3.15 -11.47
C GLY A 63 -31.64 3.07 -9.98
N ALA A 64 -32.48 2.35 -9.22
CA ALA A 64 -32.40 2.29 -7.76
C ALA A 64 -31.00 1.87 -7.25
N GLN A 65 -30.38 0.86 -7.87
CA GLN A 65 -29.02 0.43 -7.49
C GLN A 65 -27.97 1.51 -7.80
N ALA A 66 -28.05 2.15 -8.97
CA ALA A 66 -27.12 3.20 -9.37
C ALA A 66 -27.18 4.41 -8.41
N ALA A 67 -28.38 4.82 -7.99
CA ALA A 67 -28.58 5.89 -7.03
C ALA A 67 -27.96 5.55 -5.65
N GLN A 68 -28.18 4.33 -5.15
CA GLN A 68 -27.57 3.87 -3.90
C GLN A 68 -26.03 3.86 -3.98
N HIS A 69 -25.47 3.40 -5.09
CA HIS A 69 -24.01 3.39 -5.30
C HIS A 69 -23.41 4.80 -5.36
N VAL A 70 -24.14 5.77 -5.94
CA VAL A 70 -23.72 7.18 -5.93
C VAL A 70 -23.61 7.70 -4.50
N ILE A 71 -24.62 7.44 -3.66
CA ILE A 71 -24.65 7.85 -2.26
C ILE A 71 -23.53 7.16 -1.47
N LYS A 72 -23.41 5.84 -1.61
CA LYS A 72 -22.37 5.02 -0.96
C LYS A 72 -20.97 5.53 -1.31
N LYS A 73 -20.68 5.75 -2.59
CA LYS A 73 -19.39 6.29 -3.06
C LYS A 73 -19.08 7.66 -2.44
N THR A 74 -20.08 8.52 -2.26
CA THR A 74 -19.89 9.80 -1.58
C THR A 74 -19.50 9.61 -0.12
N CYS A 75 -20.20 8.73 0.61
CA CYS A 75 -19.84 8.38 1.99
C CYS A 75 -18.42 7.78 2.10
N ASP A 76 -18.05 6.89 1.18
CA ASP A 76 -16.72 6.26 1.14
C ASP A 76 -15.61 7.30 0.86
N ALA A 77 -15.90 8.31 0.04
CA ALA A 77 -14.98 9.42 -0.21
C ALA A 77 -14.73 10.26 1.06
N TYR A 78 -15.78 10.57 1.84
CA TYR A 78 -15.63 11.26 3.13
C TYR A 78 -14.93 10.40 4.18
N THR A 79 -15.19 9.10 4.19
CA THR A 79 -14.50 8.14 5.07
C THR A 79 -13.00 8.10 4.75
N THR A 80 -12.66 8.06 3.47
CA THR A 80 -11.28 8.12 2.98
C THR A 80 -10.62 9.45 3.31
N LEU A 81 -11.34 10.58 3.19
CA LEU A 81 -10.84 11.89 3.59
C LEU A 81 -10.49 11.91 5.08
N LYS A 82 -11.40 11.45 5.95
CA LYS A 82 -11.18 11.36 7.40
C LYS A 82 -9.94 10.53 7.73
N ALA A 83 -9.81 9.34 7.14
CA ALA A 83 -8.64 8.48 7.34
C ALA A 83 -7.32 9.17 6.92
N ASN A 84 -7.32 9.92 5.82
CA ASN A 84 -6.15 10.67 5.37
C ASN A 84 -5.79 11.85 6.27
N LEU A 85 -6.77 12.49 6.91
CA LEU A 85 -6.55 13.54 7.90
C LEU A 85 -5.93 12.94 9.17
N THR A 86 -6.49 11.83 9.68
CA THR A 86 -5.97 11.12 10.86
C THR A 86 -4.55 10.60 10.64
N ALA A 87 -4.25 10.07 9.44
CA ALA A 87 -2.91 9.61 9.09
C ALA A 87 -1.90 10.74 8.84
N GLY A 88 -2.33 12.01 8.87
CA GLY A 88 -1.45 13.16 8.59
C GLY A 88 -1.01 13.30 7.12
N ASN A 89 -1.62 12.54 6.19
CA ASN A 89 -1.26 12.52 4.77
C ASN A 89 -1.51 13.86 4.06
N LEU A 90 -2.36 14.71 4.65
CA LEU A 90 -2.71 16.05 4.16
C LEU A 90 -1.92 17.17 4.84
N GLY A 91 -1.02 16.85 5.77
CA GLY A 91 -0.23 17.80 6.54
C GLY A 91 -0.95 18.29 7.80
N LYS A 92 -0.35 19.28 8.47
CA LYS A 92 -0.90 19.88 9.70
C LYS A 92 -2.23 20.61 9.42
N PRO A 93 -3.12 20.76 10.40
CA PRO A 93 -4.39 21.50 10.25
C PRO A 93 -4.23 22.92 9.68
N SER A 94 -3.16 23.62 10.06
CA SER A 94 -2.86 24.97 9.56
C SER A 94 -2.43 25.02 8.08
N SER A 95 -2.05 23.87 7.50
CA SER A 95 -1.53 23.83 6.15
C SER A 95 -2.63 24.15 5.12
N ARG A 96 -2.26 24.89 4.07
CA ARG A 96 -3.18 25.21 2.95
C ARG A 96 -3.79 23.95 2.32
N ARG A 97 -3.05 22.84 2.32
CA ARG A 97 -3.51 21.55 1.77
C ARG A 97 -4.60 20.93 2.63
N TYR A 98 -4.43 20.93 3.95
CA TYR A 98 -5.44 20.45 4.90
C TYR A 98 -6.71 21.28 4.79
N ARG A 99 -6.60 22.61 4.91
CA ARG A 99 -7.74 23.55 4.84
C ARG A 99 -8.55 23.37 3.56
N ARG A 100 -7.89 23.37 2.40
CA ARG A 100 -8.55 23.12 1.10
C ARG A 100 -9.33 21.80 1.05
N ALA A 101 -8.88 20.77 1.77
CA ALA A 101 -9.52 19.47 1.75
C ALA A 101 -10.76 19.38 2.66
N VAL A 102 -10.87 20.22 3.68
CA VAL A 102 -11.95 20.19 4.68
C VAL A 102 -12.97 21.32 4.52
N GLU A 103 -12.58 22.45 3.93
CA GLU A 103 -13.44 23.64 3.77
C GLU A 103 -14.44 23.54 2.62
N LYS A 104 -14.37 22.51 1.77
CA LYS A 104 -15.21 22.36 0.58
C LYS A 104 -15.76 20.95 0.44
N PRO A 105 -16.95 20.78 -0.14
CA PRO A 105 -17.46 19.46 -0.48
C PRO A 105 -16.51 18.75 -1.46
N ILE A 106 -16.50 17.42 -1.40
CA ILE A 106 -15.71 16.60 -2.31
C ILE A 106 -16.35 16.67 -3.70
N SER A 107 -15.58 17.04 -4.73
CA SER A 107 -16.04 16.98 -6.11
C SER A 107 -15.50 15.74 -6.82
N PHE A 108 -16.35 15.14 -7.66
CA PHE A 108 -15.98 13.99 -8.47
C PHE A 108 -15.69 14.42 -9.90
N ARG A 109 -14.67 13.80 -10.50
CA ARG A 109 -14.36 14.06 -11.92
C ARG A 109 -15.43 13.39 -12.79
N PRO A 110 -15.79 13.96 -13.95
CA PRO A 110 -16.74 13.33 -14.87
C PRO A 110 -16.36 11.88 -15.22
N GLU A 111 -15.08 11.65 -15.49
CA GLU A 111 -14.50 10.34 -15.82
C GLU A 111 -14.09 9.51 -14.56
N GLY A 112 -14.57 9.89 -13.37
CA GLY A 112 -14.24 9.20 -12.12
C GLY A 112 -14.80 7.76 -12.11
N ALA A 113 -14.04 6.81 -11.56
CA ALA A 113 -14.46 5.40 -11.54
C ALA A 113 -15.81 5.21 -10.82
N GLN A 114 -16.66 4.32 -11.32
CA GLN A 114 -17.98 4.03 -10.76
C GLN A 114 -18.11 2.54 -10.40
N PRO A 115 -18.57 2.20 -9.19
CA PRO A 115 -18.76 0.82 -8.80
C PRO A 115 -20.02 0.23 -9.47
N TYR A 116 -19.94 -1.05 -9.80
CA TYR A 116 -21.02 -1.88 -10.31
C TYR A 116 -21.08 -3.17 -9.49
N ASP A 117 -22.27 -3.49 -9.01
CA ASP A 117 -22.58 -4.77 -8.37
C ASP A 117 -23.11 -5.79 -9.39
N ASP A 118 -23.46 -6.98 -8.90
CA ASP A 118 -23.90 -8.12 -9.72
C ASP A 118 -25.30 -7.93 -10.32
N ARG A 119 -26.08 -6.98 -9.79
CA ARG A 119 -27.39 -6.62 -10.34
C ARG A 119 -27.23 -5.73 -11.57
N MET A 120 -26.24 -4.84 -11.54
CA MET A 120 -25.94 -3.90 -12.62
C MET A 120 -24.96 -4.45 -13.65
N LEU A 121 -24.15 -5.46 -13.30
CA LEU A 121 -23.09 -5.99 -14.13
C LEU A 121 -23.01 -7.52 -14.03
N SER A 122 -23.07 -8.19 -15.17
CA SER A 122 -22.91 -9.65 -15.28
C SER A 122 -21.73 -9.97 -16.19
N TRP A 123 -20.96 -10.98 -15.79
CA TRP A 123 -19.83 -11.49 -16.56
C TRP A 123 -20.23 -12.73 -17.35
N GLN A 124 -19.83 -12.78 -18.63
CA GLN A 124 -19.91 -13.95 -19.50
C GLN A 124 -18.49 -14.39 -19.83
N TYR A 125 -17.88 -15.22 -18.97
CA TYR A 125 -16.45 -15.53 -19.01
C TYR A 125 -16.03 -16.25 -20.30
N THR A 126 -16.81 -17.24 -20.73
CA THR A 126 -16.53 -18.04 -21.94
C THR A 126 -16.60 -17.18 -23.20
N GLN A 127 -17.64 -16.35 -23.32
CA GLN A 127 -17.86 -15.45 -24.45
C GLN A 127 -16.96 -14.20 -24.41
N ARG A 128 -16.28 -13.95 -23.28
CA ARG A 128 -15.49 -12.73 -23.01
C ARG A 128 -16.29 -11.44 -23.22
N THR A 129 -17.52 -11.46 -22.74
CA THR A 129 -18.42 -10.30 -22.77
C THR A 129 -18.95 -9.96 -21.38
N VAL A 130 -19.42 -8.73 -21.23
CA VAL A 130 -20.17 -8.31 -20.04
C VAL A 130 -21.51 -7.72 -20.46
N SER A 131 -22.50 -7.91 -19.59
CA SER A 131 -23.76 -7.19 -19.65
C SER A 131 -23.76 -6.11 -18.57
N ILE A 132 -23.91 -4.84 -18.95
CA ILE A 132 -23.74 -3.69 -18.06
C ILE A 132 -24.93 -2.73 -18.16
N TRP A 133 -25.43 -2.28 -17.01
CA TRP A 133 -26.49 -1.28 -16.94
C TRP A 133 -25.97 0.12 -17.27
N THR A 134 -26.73 0.86 -18.07
CA THR A 134 -26.52 2.28 -18.40
C THR A 134 -27.83 3.05 -18.36
N LEU A 135 -27.75 4.38 -18.51
CA LEU A 135 -28.91 5.25 -18.68
C LEU A 135 -29.76 4.88 -19.91
N SER A 136 -29.14 4.30 -20.94
CA SER A 136 -29.81 3.83 -22.16
C SER A 136 -30.37 2.40 -22.03
N GLY A 137 -30.38 1.84 -20.83
CA GLY A 137 -30.81 0.46 -20.56
C GLY A 137 -29.66 -0.52 -20.34
N ARG A 138 -29.96 -1.81 -20.30
CA ARG A 138 -28.95 -2.84 -20.08
C ARG A 138 -28.28 -3.21 -21.41
N MET A 139 -27.02 -2.85 -21.57
CA MET A 139 -26.22 -3.23 -22.73
C MET A 139 -25.68 -4.64 -22.54
N LYS A 140 -25.85 -5.49 -23.55
CA LYS A 140 -25.32 -6.85 -23.59
C LYS A 140 -24.08 -6.90 -24.48
N GLU A 141 -23.32 -7.98 -24.36
CA GLU A 141 -22.24 -8.33 -25.29
C GLU A 141 -21.12 -7.28 -25.41
N VAL A 142 -20.85 -6.52 -24.34
CA VAL A 142 -19.70 -5.62 -24.32
C VAL A 142 -18.43 -6.48 -24.20
N ALA A 143 -17.69 -6.62 -25.29
CA ALA A 143 -16.50 -7.45 -25.33
C ALA A 143 -15.40 -6.94 -24.38
N PHE A 144 -14.59 -7.85 -23.84
CA PHE A 144 -13.43 -7.50 -23.04
C PHE A 144 -12.22 -8.38 -23.33
N THR A 145 -11.03 -7.85 -23.03
CA THR A 145 -9.75 -8.55 -23.21
C THR A 145 -8.80 -8.30 -22.05
N ALA A 146 -7.98 -9.32 -21.74
CA ALA A 146 -6.94 -9.27 -20.72
C ALA A 146 -5.90 -10.37 -20.97
N ALA A 147 -4.80 -10.34 -20.21
CA ALA A 147 -3.84 -11.44 -20.21
C ALA A 147 -4.51 -12.76 -19.77
N PRO A 148 -4.09 -13.93 -20.30
CA PRO A 148 -4.71 -15.22 -19.95
C PRO A 148 -4.76 -15.49 -18.44
N GLU A 149 -3.70 -15.14 -17.71
CA GLU A 149 -3.66 -15.26 -16.24
C GLU A 149 -4.69 -14.38 -15.51
N HIS A 150 -5.06 -13.25 -16.11
CA HIS A 150 -6.09 -12.36 -15.58
C HIS A 150 -7.48 -12.91 -15.87
N LEU A 151 -7.70 -13.46 -17.07
CA LEU A 151 -8.95 -14.10 -17.44
C LEU A 151 -9.24 -15.30 -16.54
N ALA A 152 -8.25 -16.18 -16.35
CA ALA A 152 -8.37 -17.33 -15.45
C ALA A 152 -8.67 -16.90 -14.01
N ARG A 153 -7.94 -15.89 -13.49
CA ARG A 153 -8.17 -15.39 -12.13
C ARG A 153 -9.56 -14.77 -11.98
N LEU A 154 -10.00 -14.02 -12.97
CA LEU A 154 -11.32 -13.39 -12.96
C LEU A 154 -12.42 -14.45 -12.96
N ALA A 155 -12.31 -15.48 -13.80
CA ALA A 155 -13.31 -16.54 -13.88
C ALA A 155 -13.40 -17.38 -12.59
N LEU A 156 -12.26 -17.66 -11.95
CA LEU A 156 -12.21 -18.54 -10.77
C LEU A 156 -12.48 -17.82 -9.45
N TYR A 157 -12.03 -16.57 -9.32
CA TYR A 157 -11.87 -15.94 -8.00
C TYR A 157 -12.59 -14.60 -7.86
N ARG A 158 -13.25 -14.10 -8.90
CA ARG A 158 -13.94 -12.80 -8.81
C ARG A 158 -15.04 -12.86 -7.75
N LYS A 159 -15.05 -11.88 -6.84
CA LYS A 159 -16.10 -11.69 -5.83
C LYS A 159 -16.32 -10.20 -5.55
N GLY A 160 -17.57 -9.81 -5.39
CA GLY A 160 -17.96 -8.44 -5.04
C GLY A 160 -17.85 -7.46 -6.21
N GLU A 161 -18.01 -6.17 -5.95
CA GLU A 161 -18.17 -5.12 -6.98
C GLU A 161 -17.01 -5.03 -8.01
N SER A 162 -17.32 -4.47 -9.17
CA SER A 162 -16.35 -4.13 -10.21
C SER A 162 -16.44 -2.65 -10.55
N ASP A 163 -15.29 -1.98 -10.61
CA ASP A 163 -15.23 -0.56 -10.94
C ASP A 163 -15.11 -0.35 -12.44
N LEU A 164 -16.02 0.43 -13.03
CA LEU A 164 -15.91 0.94 -14.38
C LEU A 164 -14.99 2.16 -14.39
N LEU A 165 -13.97 2.16 -15.26
CA LEU A 165 -13.02 3.24 -15.41
C LEU A 165 -12.90 3.66 -16.87
N TYR A 166 -12.84 4.97 -17.09
CA TYR A 166 -12.40 5.56 -18.34
C TYR A 166 -11.03 6.21 -18.15
N ARG A 167 -10.03 5.81 -18.94
CA ARG A 167 -8.65 6.32 -18.79
C ARG A 167 -7.91 6.33 -20.11
N ASP A 168 -7.41 7.51 -20.48
CA ASP A 168 -6.59 7.73 -21.68
C ASP A 168 -7.28 7.18 -22.96
N GLY A 169 -8.60 7.42 -23.10
CA GLY A 169 -9.41 6.99 -24.26
C GLY A 169 -9.83 5.52 -24.26
N MET A 170 -9.66 4.82 -23.14
CA MET A 170 -9.94 3.39 -23.03
C MET A 170 -10.83 3.08 -21.83
N TRP A 171 -11.72 2.11 -22.02
CA TRP A 171 -12.60 1.58 -21.00
C TRP A 171 -11.99 0.38 -20.30
N PHE A 172 -12.14 0.32 -18.98
CA PHE A 172 -11.67 -0.78 -18.15
C PHE A 172 -12.71 -1.17 -17.12
N LEU A 173 -12.74 -2.45 -16.76
CA LEU A 173 -13.34 -2.93 -15.53
C LEU A 173 -12.24 -3.42 -14.60
N THR A 174 -12.28 -2.99 -13.35
CA THR A 174 -11.41 -3.53 -12.30
C THR A 174 -12.25 -4.32 -11.32
N ALA A 175 -12.09 -5.64 -11.32
CA ALA A 175 -12.83 -6.56 -10.48
C ALA A 175 -11.98 -7.01 -9.29
N THR A 176 -12.61 -7.11 -8.12
CA THR A 176 -11.98 -7.71 -6.93
C THR A 176 -12.04 -9.23 -7.04
N CYS A 177 -10.93 -9.89 -6.74
CA CYS A 177 -10.77 -11.34 -6.75
C CYS A 177 -10.26 -11.82 -5.37
N GLU A 178 -10.94 -12.78 -4.78
CA GLU A 178 -10.50 -13.47 -3.57
C GLU A 178 -9.73 -14.73 -3.95
N VAL A 179 -8.41 -14.59 -4.02
CA VAL A 179 -7.50 -15.67 -4.41
C VAL A 179 -7.06 -16.42 -3.16
N PRO A 180 -7.09 -17.77 -3.15
CA PRO A 180 -6.57 -18.55 -2.04
C PRO A 180 -5.09 -18.24 -1.80
N GLU A 181 -4.71 -18.22 -0.53
CA GLU A 181 -3.31 -18.16 -0.11
C GLU A 181 -2.84 -19.61 0.03
N ALA A 182 -1.62 -19.90 -0.43
CA ALA A 182 -1.03 -21.20 -0.19
C ALA A 182 -0.69 -21.33 1.30
N GLU A 183 -0.71 -22.57 1.80
CA GLU A 183 -0.35 -22.85 3.18
C GLU A 183 1.07 -22.38 3.46
N LEU A 184 1.25 -21.73 4.61
CA LEU A 184 2.53 -21.19 4.99
C LEU A 184 3.49 -22.34 5.30
N ASN A 185 4.64 -22.37 4.62
CA ASN A 185 5.71 -23.27 4.98
C ASN A 185 6.33 -22.82 6.31
N ILE A 186 5.90 -23.45 7.41
CA ILE A 186 6.38 -23.16 8.76
C ILE A 186 7.66 -23.93 9.12
N GLY A 187 7.98 -25.00 8.38
CA GLY A 187 9.15 -25.85 8.59
C GLY A 187 10.44 -25.33 7.95
N VAL A 188 10.47 -24.05 7.60
CA VAL A 188 11.63 -23.41 6.99
C VAL A 188 12.76 -23.28 8.00
N THR A 189 13.91 -23.87 7.68
CA THR A 189 15.15 -23.79 8.47
C THR A 189 16.16 -22.79 7.89
N GLN A 190 16.01 -22.41 6.62
CA GLN A 190 16.94 -21.53 5.91
C GLN A 190 16.24 -20.34 5.30
N PHE A 191 16.92 -19.19 5.28
CA PHE A 191 16.39 -17.96 4.71
C PHE A 191 17.27 -17.44 3.58
N LEU A 192 16.63 -16.95 2.53
CA LEU A 192 17.24 -16.16 1.47
C LEU A 192 17.25 -14.70 1.91
N GLY A 193 18.42 -14.19 2.29
CA GLY A 193 18.61 -12.80 2.66
C GLY A 193 18.51 -11.89 1.44
N VAL A 194 17.77 -10.79 1.53
CA VAL A 194 17.57 -9.84 0.43
C VAL A 194 17.91 -8.42 0.88
N ASP A 195 19.11 -7.98 0.48
CA ASP A 195 19.60 -6.61 0.68
C ASP A 195 19.00 -5.68 -0.39
N LEU A 196 18.32 -4.63 0.08
CA LEU A 196 17.60 -3.68 -0.74
C LEU A 196 18.44 -2.40 -0.87
N GLY A 197 18.86 -2.08 -2.10
CA GLY A 197 19.83 -1.01 -2.34
C GLY A 197 19.42 0.04 -3.38
N ILE A 198 20.18 1.14 -3.40
CA ILE A 198 20.01 2.20 -4.40
C ILE A 198 20.70 1.83 -5.73
N VAL A 199 21.93 1.31 -5.66
CA VAL A 199 22.73 0.99 -6.86
C VAL A 199 22.27 -0.33 -7.48
N ASN A 200 22.14 -1.35 -6.64
CA ASN A 200 21.53 -2.64 -6.94
C ASN A 200 20.20 -2.67 -6.22
N ILE A 201 19.09 -2.90 -6.94
CA ILE A 201 17.75 -2.77 -6.34
C ILE A 201 17.51 -3.84 -5.29
N ALA A 202 17.98 -5.05 -5.57
CA ALA A 202 17.99 -6.17 -4.63
C ALA A 202 19.29 -6.97 -4.86
N THR A 203 19.88 -7.46 -3.79
CA THR A 203 20.99 -8.43 -3.81
C THR A 203 20.63 -9.57 -2.88
N THR A 204 20.70 -10.81 -3.36
CA THR A 204 20.43 -11.99 -2.51
C THR A 204 21.69 -12.45 -1.78
N SER A 205 21.52 -13.19 -0.68
CA SER A 205 22.62 -13.85 0.06
C SER A 205 23.41 -14.81 -0.83
N ASP A 206 22.78 -15.35 -1.87
CA ASP A 206 23.39 -16.28 -2.84
C ASP A 206 24.20 -15.52 -3.91
N GLY A 207 24.40 -14.21 -3.75
CA GLY A 207 25.21 -13.36 -4.62
C GLY A 207 24.50 -12.85 -5.87
N GLN A 208 23.19 -13.10 -6.01
CA GLN A 208 22.47 -12.64 -7.18
C GLN A 208 22.19 -11.13 -7.10
N ILE A 209 22.80 -10.37 -8.02
CA ILE A 209 22.62 -8.92 -8.10
C ILE A 209 21.52 -8.58 -9.10
N MET A 210 20.44 -7.99 -8.61
CA MET A 210 19.29 -7.64 -9.43
C MET A 210 19.26 -6.16 -9.77
N ALA A 211 19.15 -5.91 -11.07
CA ALA A 211 18.89 -4.59 -11.65
C ALA A 211 20.00 -3.54 -11.40
N GLY A 212 21.23 -3.86 -11.83
CA GLY A 212 22.43 -3.01 -11.72
C GLY A 212 22.64 -1.99 -12.86
N ARG A 213 23.83 -2.01 -13.51
CA ARG A 213 24.37 -0.93 -14.37
C ARG A 213 23.43 -0.39 -15.46
N ARG A 214 22.73 -1.27 -16.21
CA ARG A 214 21.83 -0.87 -17.30
C ARG A 214 20.69 0.02 -16.82
N LEU A 215 20.16 -0.28 -15.65
CA LEU A 215 19.10 0.49 -15.01
C LEU A 215 19.62 1.86 -14.57
N ASN A 216 20.82 1.90 -13.98
CA ASN A 216 21.47 3.15 -13.55
C ASN A 216 21.77 4.10 -14.72
N ARG A 217 22.19 3.58 -15.88
CA ARG A 217 22.33 4.40 -17.11
C ARG A 217 20.99 5.01 -17.53
N GLY A 218 19.90 4.23 -17.46
CA GLY A 218 18.54 4.70 -17.70
C GLY A 218 18.11 5.80 -16.71
N ARG A 219 18.39 5.62 -15.41
CA ARG A 219 18.11 6.62 -14.37
C ARG A 219 18.81 7.94 -14.62
N LEU A 220 20.11 7.88 -14.95
CA LEU A 220 20.89 9.07 -15.24
C LEU A 220 20.33 9.83 -16.45
N ARG A 221 19.99 9.12 -17.54
CA ARG A 221 19.38 9.71 -18.72
C ARG A 221 18.06 10.43 -18.40
N GLU A 222 17.16 9.78 -17.66
CA GLU A 222 15.88 10.37 -17.30
C GLU A 222 16.05 11.55 -16.32
N ARG A 223 17.02 11.49 -15.40
CA ARG A 223 17.37 12.60 -14.51
C ARG A 223 17.86 13.81 -15.30
N THR A 224 18.81 13.62 -16.21
CA THR A 224 19.35 14.70 -17.05
C THR A 224 18.26 15.32 -17.91
N LEU A 225 17.39 14.51 -18.52
CA LEU A 225 16.27 15.01 -19.30
C LEU A 225 15.27 15.79 -18.44
N ARG A 226 14.97 15.32 -17.23
CA ARG A 226 14.10 16.00 -16.28
C ARG A 226 14.66 17.37 -15.91
N THR A 227 15.94 17.46 -15.58
CA THR A 227 16.62 18.73 -15.29
C THR A 227 16.53 19.69 -16.48
N LYS A 228 16.83 19.21 -17.70
CA LYS A 228 16.72 20.01 -18.93
C LYS A 228 15.30 20.54 -19.16
N LEU A 229 14.28 19.69 -18.98
CA LEU A 229 12.88 20.09 -19.17
C LEU A 229 12.37 21.02 -18.06
N GLN A 230 12.79 20.79 -16.81
CA GLN A 230 12.41 21.66 -15.68
C GLN A 230 12.96 23.07 -15.89
N ARG A 231 14.22 23.20 -16.32
CA ARG A 231 14.84 24.51 -16.63
C ARG A 231 14.11 25.30 -17.72
N LYS A 232 13.42 24.65 -18.66
CA LYS A 232 12.71 25.35 -19.75
C LYS A 232 11.45 26.07 -19.28
N HIS A 233 10.82 25.63 -18.18
CA HIS A 233 9.60 26.21 -17.61
C HIS A 233 8.38 26.38 -18.55
N THR A 234 8.41 25.90 -19.80
CA THR A 234 7.29 26.04 -20.76
C THR A 234 6.14 25.06 -20.51
N PRO A 235 4.90 25.38 -20.96
CA PRO A 235 3.77 24.45 -20.92
C PRO A 235 4.04 23.13 -21.64
N SER A 236 4.74 23.17 -22.79
CA SER A 236 5.14 21.98 -23.54
C SER A 236 6.12 21.10 -22.76
N ALA A 237 7.09 21.70 -22.06
CA ALA A 237 8.02 20.97 -21.19
C ALA A 237 7.29 20.32 -20.00
N LYS A 238 6.34 21.03 -19.36
CA LYS A 238 5.50 20.49 -18.28
C LYS A 238 4.66 19.29 -18.75
N ARG A 239 4.02 19.36 -19.93
CA ARG A 239 3.28 18.23 -20.53
C ARG A 239 4.20 17.02 -20.78
N ARG A 240 5.39 17.26 -21.33
CA ARG A 240 6.40 16.21 -21.59
C ARG A 240 6.89 15.56 -20.29
N LEU A 241 7.13 16.35 -19.22
CA LEU A 241 7.49 15.85 -17.89
C LEU A 241 6.39 14.93 -17.33
N ARG A 242 5.11 15.30 -17.45
CA ARG A 242 3.99 14.47 -16.97
C ARG A 242 3.92 13.12 -17.70
N LYS A 243 4.07 13.12 -19.04
CA LYS A 243 4.11 11.89 -19.86
C LYS A 243 5.30 10.99 -19.49
N ARG A 244 6.49 11.60 -19.29
CA ARG A 244 7.71 10.89 -18.88
C ARG A 244 7.58 10.28 -17.48
N ARG A 245 7.08 11.03 -16.50
CA ARG A 245 6.83 10.55 -15.13
C ARG A 245 5.97 9.28 -15.12
N ARG A 246 4.89 9.24 -15.92
CA ARG A 246 4.03 8.04 -16.04
C ARG A 246 4.79 6.84 -16.61
N LYS A 247 5.64 7.04 -17.63
CA LYS A 247 6.46 5.97 -18.22
C LYS A 247 7.49 5.43 -17.23
N GLU A 248 8.16 6.33 -16.51
CA GLU A 248 9.16 5.99 -15.49
C GLU A 248 8.54 5.17 -14.35
N ALA A 249 7.41 5.63 -13.81
CA ALA A 249 6.70 4.92 -12.74
C ALA A 249 6.28 3.50 -13.18
N ARG A 250 5.79 3.33 -14.41
CA ARG A 250 5.46 1.99 -14.95
C ARG A 250 6.68 1.09 -15.06
N ARG A 251 7.81 1.62 -15.52
CA ARG A 251 9.07 0.87 -15.63
C ARG A 251 9.58 0.42 -14.26
N VAL A 252 9.59 1.31 -13.27
CA VAL A 252 10.01 0.98 -11.89
C VAL A 252 9.08 -0.09 -11.30
N LYS A 253 7.76 0.05 -11.49
CA LYS A 253 6.78 -0.94 -11.04
C LYS A 253 7.01 -2.33 -11.67
N ASP A 254 7.24 -2.38 -12.98
CA ASP A 254 7.53 -3.63 -13.70
C ASP A 254 8.80 -4.31 -13.18
N ILE A 255 9.88 -3.54 -12.96
CA ILE A 255 11.14 -4.05 -12.43
C ILE A 255 10.95 -4.62 -11.03
N ASN A 256 10.25 -3.89 -10.14
CA ASN A 256 9.96 -4.36 -8.80
C ASN A 256 9.11 -5.65 -8.83
N HIS A 257 8.12 -5.74 -9.72
CA HIS A 257 7.33 -6.97 -9.87
C HIS A 257 8.17 -8.15 -10.33
N LYS A 258 9.12 -7.94 -11.26
CA LYS A 258 10.03 -8.99 -11.76
C LYS A 258 10.98 -9.47 -10.68
N ILE A 259 11.59 -8.55 -9.94
CA ILE A 259 12.48 -8.86 -8.80
C ILE A 259 11.72 -9.70 -7.77
N ALA A 260 10.58 -9.21 -7.28
CA ALA A 260 9.79 -9.94 -6.29
C ALA A 260 9.28 -11.28 -6.83
N LYS A 261 8.94 -11.39 -8.13
CA LYS A 261 8.53 -12.68 -8.72
C LYS A 261 9.67 -13.69 -8.67
N HIS A 262 10.85 -13.27 -9.12
CA HIS A 262 12.03 -14.12 -9.23
C HIS A 262 12.46 -14.62 -7.86
N VAL A 263 12.64 -13.71 -6.89
CA VAL A 263 13.10 -14.07 -5.55
C VAL A 263 12.09 -14.94 -4.80
N VAL A 264 10.79 -14.66 -4.92
CA VAL A 264 9.76 -15.53 -4.30
C VAL A 264 9.76 -16.92 -4.93
N ALA A 265 9.87 -17.02 -6.26
CA ALA A 265 9.96 -18.32 -6.93
C ALA A 265 11.23 -19.09 -6.55
N GLU A 266 12.35 -18.39 -6.32
CA GLU A 266 13.61 -19.00 -5.87
C GLU A 266 13.50 -19.53 -4.44
N ALA A 267 12.92 -18.74 -3.53
CA ALA A 267 12.67 -19.15 -2.15
C ALA A 267 11.69 -20.34 -2.09
N GLU A 268 10.61 -20.30 -2.86
CA GLU A 268 9.64 -21.39 -3.00
C GLU A 268 10.32 -22.68 -3.50
N ARG A 269 11.10 -22.60 -4.59
CA ARG A 269 11.81 -23.76 -5.18
C ARG A 269 12.85 -24.36 -4.23
N THR A 270 13.47 -23.55 -3.37
CA THR A 270 14.51 -24.00 -2.44
C THR A 270 13.97 -24.37 -1.06
N GLY A 271 12.66 -24.22 -0.82
CA GLY A 271 12.05 -24.46 0.49
C GLY A 271 12.52 -23.46 1.55
N ARG A 272 13.01 -22.28 1.14
CA ARG A 272 13.56 -21.24 2.03
C ARG A 272 12.54 -20.15 2.32
N GLY A 273 12.70 -19.48 3.45
CA GLY A 273 12.03 -18.23 3.76
C GLY A 273 12.74 -17.05 3.12
N ILE A 274 12.12 -15.87 3.15
CA ILE A 274 12.75 -14.63 2.68
C ILE A 274 12.99 -13.72 3.88
N ALA A 275 14.22 -13.23 4.03
CA ALA A 275 14.55 -12.23 5.03
C ALA A 275 14.84 -10.88 4.34
N LEU A 276 14.00 -9.88 4.62
CA LEU A 276 14.08 -8.53 4.04
C LEU A 276 14.46 -7.50 5.09
N GLU A 277 15.30 -6.53 4.74
CA GLU A 277 15.56 -5.39 5.63
C GLU A 277 14.31 -4.51 5.80
N ASP A 278 14.00 -4.10 7.04
CA ASP A 278 12.96 -3.11 7.33
C ASP A 278 13.45 -1.68 7.01
N LEU A 279 13.14 -1.26 5.79
CA LEU A 279 13.45 0.08 5.30
C LEU A 279 12.43 1.15 5.72
N THR A 280 11.50 0.82 6.62
CA THR A 280 10.52 1.78 7.14
C THR A 280 11.25 2.96 7.82
N GLY A 281 10.86 4.18 7.47
CA GLY A 281 11.46 5.39 8.05
C GLY A 281 12.86 5.78 7.54
N ILE A 282 13.47 5.02 6.61
CA ILE A 282 14.83 5.32 6.09
C ILE A 282 14.95 6.75 5.52
N ARG A 283 13.87 7.27 4.93
CA ARG A 283 13.81 8.63 4.37
C ARG A 283 13.91 9.74 5.43
N ALA A 284 13.49 9.46 6.65
CA ALA A 284 13.59 10.39 7.78
C ALA A 284 14.94 10.24 8.50
N ARG A 285 15.48 9.01 8.57
CA ARG A 285 16.74 8.70 9.27
C ARG A 285 18.00 9.19 8.53
N VAL A 286 18.05 9.06 7.19
CA VAL A 286 19.29 9.31 6.44
C VAL A 286 19.41 10.76 5.97
N ARG A 287 20.38 11.51 6.53
CA ARG A 287 20.75 12.86 6.06
C ARG A 287 21.68 12.78 4.84
N LEU A 288 21.10 12.60 3.66
CA LEU A 288 21.85 12.62 2.38
C LEU A 288 22.00 14.05 1.80
N ARG A 289 23.14 14.29 1.12
CA ARG A 289 23.34 15.48 0.28
C ARG A 289 22.28 15.52 -0.84
N LYS A 290 21.90 16.71 -1.31
CA LYS A 290 20.84 16.94 -2.33
C LYS A 290 20.87 15.94 -3.52
N PRO A 291 22.01 15.66 -4.18
CA PRO A 291 22.03 14.73 -5.33
C PRO A 291 21.78 13.27 -4.96
N GLN A 292 22.21 12.83 -3.77
CA GLN A 292 21.99 11.47 -3.26
C GLN A 292 20.54 11.29 -2.78
N ARG A 293 19.97 12.32 -2.14
CA ARG A 293 18.56 12.35 -1.72
C ARG A 293 17.60 12.18 -2.90
N ALA A 294 17.87 12.86 -4.03
CA ALA A 294 17.09 12.70 -5.25
C ALA A 294 17.11 11.26 -5.80
N THR A 295 18.24 10.55 -5.66
CA THR A 295 18.38 9.14 -6.04
C THR A 295 17.65 8.22 -5.07
N LEU A 296 17.68 8.49 -3.76
CA LEU A 296 16.94 7.72 -2.76
C LEU A 296 15.41 7.85 -2.96
N HIS A 297 14.92 9.03 -3.36
CA HIS A 297 13.51 9.23 -3.69
C HIS A 297 13.08 8.59 -5.02
N TYR A 298 14.02 8.26 -5.90
CA TYR A 298 13.73 7.54 -7.15
C TYR A 298 13.35 6.08 -6.87
N TRP A 299 13.93 5.50 -5.83
CA TRP A 299 13.75 4.10 -5.50
C TRP A 299 12.53 3.88 -4.59
N ALA A 300 11.63 3.01 -5.04
CA ALA A 300 10.37 2.68 -4.36
C ALA A 300 10.52 1.39 -3.55
N SER A 301 11.40 1.40 -2.53
CA SER A 301 11.65 0.25 -1.65
C SER A 301 10.37 -0.27 -0.98
N ALA A 302 9.52 0.64 -0.49
CA ALA A 302 8.22 0.27 0.09
C ALA A 302 7.33 -0.52 -0.89
N GLN A 303 7.26 -0.10 -2.15
CA GLN A 303 6.49 -0.82 -3.19
C GLN A 303 7.08 -2.21 -3.47
N LEU A 304 8.40 -2.35 -3.42
CA LEU A 304 9.04 -3.65 -3.58
C LEU A 304 8.72 -4.58 -2.40
N GLY A 305 8.75 -4.05 -1.16
CA GLY A 305 8.31 -4.77 0.04
C GLY A 305 6.85 -5.23 -0.04
N GLU A 306 5.94 -4.38 -0.51
CA GLU A 306 4.53 -4.76 -0.76
C GLU A 306 4.44 -5.92 -1.77
N PHE A 307 5.26 -5.90 -2.81
CA PHE A 307 5.28 -6.97 -3.82
C PHE A 307 5.83 -8.28 -3.32
N PHE A 308 6.84 -8.24 -2.43
CA PHE A 308 7.27 -9.42 -1.71
C PHE A 308 6.15 -9.98 -0.84
N ALA A 309 5.53 -9.13 -0.01
CA ALA A 309 4.52 -9.55 0.94
C ALA A 309 3.31 -10.26 0.28
N TYR A 310 2.74 -9.71 -0.81
CA TYR A 310 1.59 -10.35 -1.43
C TYR A 310 1.97 -11.59 -2.26
N LYS A 311 3.15 -11.61 -2.89
CA LYS A 311 3.58 -12.75 -3.71
C LYS A 311 4.02 -13.93 -2.85
N ALA A 312 4.72 -13.67 -1.76
CA ALA A 312 5.14 -14.69 -0.82
C ALA A 312 3.93 -15.35 -0.15
N ARG A 313 2.93 -14.56 0.31
CA ARG A 313 1.64 -15.11 0.79
C ARG A 313 0.91 -15.96 -0.25
N LYS A 314 1.02 -15.58 -1.53
CA LYS A 314 0.44 -16.40 -2.62
C LYS A 314 1.09 -17.78 -2.72
N ALA A 315 2.40 -17.84 -2.48
CA ALA A 315 3.25 -19.01 -2.65
C ALA A 315 3.50 -19.77 -1.33
N GLY A 316 2.93 -19.33 -0.19
CA GLY A 316 3.17 -19.96 1.10
C GLY A 316 4.59 -19.73 1.64
N VAL A 317 5.32 -18.76 1.09
CA VAL A 317 6.70 -18.46 1.50
C VAL A 317 6.69 -17.52 2.70
N PRO A 318 7.32 -17.86 3.84
CA PRO A 318 7.43 -16.96 4.98
C PRO A 318 8.36 -15.79 4.65
N VAL A 319 7.96 -14.59 5.07
CA VAL A 319 8.75 -13.35 4.94
C VAL A 319 8.98 -12.78 6.32
N VAL A 320 10.24 -12.57 6.66
CA VAL A 320 10.65 -11.92 7.91
C VAL A 320 11.30 -10.60 7.59
N TYR A 321 10.96 -9.57 8.38
CA TYR A 321 11.59 -8.26 8.31
C TYR A 321 12.66 -8.15 9.40
N VAL A 322 13.89 -7.81 9.01
CA VAL A 322 15.04 -7.70 9.90
C VAL A 322 15.41 -6.24 10.06
N ASP A 323 15.76 -5.81 11.28
CA ASP A 323 16.20 -4.44 11.53
C ASP A 323 17.51 -4.16 10.76
N PRO A 324 17.57 -3.12 9.90
CA PRO A 324 18.81 -2.74 9.22
C PRO A 324 19.88 -2.15 10.15
N ALA A 325 19.62 -2.02 11.45
CA ALA A 325 20.60 -1.53 12.41
C ALA A 325 21.86 -2.42 12.43
N TYR A 326 23.03 -1.78 12.33
CA TYR A 326 24.36 -2.42 12.44
C TYR A 326 24.71 -3.47 11.37
N THR A 327 23.80 -3.84 10.45
CA THR A 327 24.04 -4.75 9.31
C THR A 327 25.12 -4.28 8.33
N SER A 328 25.58 -3.03 8.45
CA SER A 328 26.71 -2.50 7.67
C SER A 328 28.04 -2.50 8.42
N ARG A 329 28.04 -2.84 9.72
CA ARG A 329 29.16 -2.74 10.68
C ARG A 329 29.50 -4.07 11.36
N THR A 330 28.56 -5.01 11.39
CA THR A 330 28.75 -6.36 11.92
C THR A 330 29.65 -7.18 10.99
N CYS A 331 30.62 -7.91 11.53
CA CYS A 331 31.42 -8.85 10.73
C CYS A 331 30.61 -10.13 10.45
N ALA A 332 30.58 -10.56 9.18
CA ALA A 332 29.95 -11.79 8.73
C ALA A 332 30.36 -13.07 9.47
N GLN A 333 31.64 -13.12 9.87
CA GLN A 333 32.30 -14.33 10.31
C GLN A 333 32.42 -14.40 11.84
N CYS A 334 32.42 -13.26 12.52
CA CYS A 334 32.64 -13.20 13.97
C CYS A 334 31.74 -12.20 14.69
N GLU A 335 30.72 -11.67 14.01
CA GLU A 335 29.64 -10.86 14.56
C GLU A 335 30.05 -9.55 15.27
N HIS A 336 31.35 -9.23 15.26
CA HIS A 336 31.87 -8.03 15.89
C HIS A 336 31.35 -6.77 15.18
N ILE A 337 30.76 -5.85 15.95
CA ILE A 337 30.16 -4.61 15.46
C ILE A 337 31.13 -3.45 15.73
N ASP A 338 31.75 -2.93 14.68
CA ASP A 338 32.61 -1.74 14.78
C ASP A 338 32.30 -0.74 13.66
N LYS A 339 32.33 0.56 13.98
CA LYS A 339 32.20 1.64 12.97
C LYS A 339 33.32 1.57 11.94
N ALA A 340 34.54 1.24 12.36
CA ALA A 340 35.72 1.13 11.53
C ALA A 340 35.69 -0.09 10.61
N ASN A 341 34.80 -1.06 10.85
CA ASN A 341 34.61 -2.17 9.93
C ASN A 341 34.11 -1.69 8.55
N ARG A 342 33.33 -0.59 8.53
CA ARG A 342 32.83 0.01 7.29
C ARG A 342 33.66 1.22 6.89
N VAL A 343 34.75 0.99 6.17
CA VAL A 343 35.65 2.06 5.70
C VAL A 343 35.03 2.88 4.57
N SER A 344 34.30 2.26 3.65
CA SER A 344 33.56 2.98 2.60
C SER A 344 32.30 2.24 2.19
N GLN A 345 31.47 2.83 1.33
CA GLN A 345 30.31 2.13 0.79
C GLN A 345 30.72 0.83 0.06
N ALA A 346 31.88 0.80 -0.58
CA ALA A 346 32.36 -0.34 -1.36
C ALA A 346 33.34 -1.24 -0.59
N ARG A 347 33.82 -0.82 0.58
CA ARG A 347 34.88 -1.53 1.31
C ARG A 347 34.49 -1.78 2.76
N PHE A 348 34.41 -3.06 3.11
CA PHE A 348 34.31 -3.56 4.47
C PHE A 348 35.65 -4.21 4.83
N VAL A 349 36.16 -3.95 6.03
CA VAL A 349 37.37 -4.57 6.57
C VAL A 349 37.08 -5.09 7.97
N ARG A 350 37.63 -6.25 8.30
CA ARG A 350 37.55 -6.79 9.65
C ARG A 350 38.66 -6.16 10.49
N ARG A 351 38.33 -5.21 11.37
CA ARG A 351 39.30 -4.72 12.37
C ARG A 351 39.10 -5.52 13.65
N TRP A 352 39.97 -6.51 13.87
CA TRP A 352 40.17 -7.06 15.22
C TRP A 352 40.98 -6.05 16.03
N LEU A 353 40.53 -5.74 17.26
CA LEU A 353 41.46 -5.33 18.29
C LEU A 353 42.09 -6.59 18.86
N THR A 354 43.42 -6.64 18.85
CA THR A 354 44.23 -7.60 19.59
C THR A 354 43.86 -7.54 21.07
N ALA A 355 43.19 -8.59 21.57
CA ALA A 355 43.22 -8.98 22.98
C ALA A 355 43.10 -10.51 23.05
N PRO A 356 43.94 -11.20 23.84
CA PRO A 356 44.01 -12.65 23.84
C PRO A 356 42.75 -13.26 24.47
N ARG A 357 42.39 -14.47 24.00
CA ARG A 357 41.36 -15.32 24.58
C ARG A 357 41.56 -15.46 26.09
N VAL A 358 40.59 -14.99 26.87
CA VAL A 358 40.27 -15.66 28.15
C VAL A 358 39.11 -16.59 27.84
N ALA A 359 39.41 -17.88 27.81
CA ALA A 359 38.41 -18.93 27.77
C ALA A 359 37.57 -18.82 29.05
N THR A 360 36.29 -18.52 28.91
CA THR A 360 35.31 -18.77 29.97
C THR A 360 34.41 -19.87 29.45
N THR A 361 34.61 -21.06 29.97
CA THR A 361 33.68 -22.19 29.87
C THR A 361 32.35 -21.77 30.50
N LEU A 362 31.31 -21.67 29.69
CA LEU A 362 29.93 -21.76 30.14
C LEU A 362 29.30 -22.95 29.43
N SER A 363 29.15 -24.02 30.20
CA SER A 363 28.23 -25.12 29.94
C SER A 363 26.83 -24.56 29.63
N HIS A 364 26.21 -25.06 28.56
CA HIS A 364 24.78 -24.91 28.31
C HIS A 364 24.22 -26.29 27.96
N ASP A 365 23.66 -26.93 28.97
CA ASP A 365 22.49 -27.79 28.80
C ASP A 365 21.29 -26.87 28.51
N GLY A 366 20.54 -27.14 27.44
CA GLY A 366 19.29 -26.43 27.14
C GLY A 366 18.98 -26.39 25.66
N GLY A 367 18.04 -27.24 25.22
CA GLY A 367 17.66 -27.43 23.83
C GLY A 367 17.25 -26.16 23.07
N LEU A 368 17.82 -26.00 21.88
CA LEU A 368 17.50 -24.93 20.93
C LEU A 368 16.58 -25.49 19.82
N ASN A 369 15.28 -25.16 19.91
CA ASN A 369 14.35 -25.20 18.77
C ASN A 369 14.11 -23.76 18.27
N GLY A 370 15.18 -23.06 17.88
CA GLY A 370 15.11 -21.75 17.25
C GLY A 370 16.05 -21.71 16.05
N SER A 371 15.51 -21.64 14.83
CA SER A 371 16.32 -21.44 13.63
C SER A 371 16.77 -19.99 13.54
N GLU A 372 18.07 -19.75 13.64
CA GLU A 372 18.69 -18.43 13.55
C GLU A 372 18.62 -17.88 12.12
N ILE A 373 17.96 -16.73 11.92
CA ILE A 373 17.78 -16.13 10.59
C ILE A 373 18.95 -15.20 10.30
N VAL A 374 19.64 -15.44 9.18
CA VAL A 374 20.77 -14.62 8.72
C VAL A 374 20.40 -13.90 7.41
N THR A 375 20.34 -12.56 7.41
CA THR A 375 20.44 -11.80 6.15
C THR A 375 21.90 -11.51 5.84
N VAL A 376 22.37 -11.92 4.66
CA VAL A 376 23.73 -11.59 4.16
C VAL A 376 23.63 -10.40 3.22
N ASN A 377 24.25 -9.26 3.57
CA ASN A 377 24.32 -8.12 2.65
C ASN A 377 25.31 -8.37 1.50
N SER A 378 25.33 -7.48 0.50
CA SER A 378 26.28 -7.53 -0.64
C SER A 378 27.78 -7.51 -0.28
N CYS A 379 28.15 -7.42 1.01
CA CYS A 379 29.50 -7.50 1.56
C CYS A 379 29.69 -8.65 2.57
N GLY A 380 28.74 -9.58 2.68
CA GLY A 380 28.81 -10.74 3.57
C GLY A 380 28.17 -10.56 4.96
N VAL A 381 27.68 -9.38 5.35
CA VAL A 381 27.29 -9.11 6.75
C VAL A 381 25.97 -9.77 7.14
N VAL A 382 25.96 -10.42 8.31
CA VAL A 382 24.82 -11.11 8.97
C VAL A 382 23.97 -10.13 9.79
N ALA A 383 22.65 -10.29 9.73
CA ALA A 383 21.71 -9.73 10.70
C ALA A 383 20.79 -10.82 11.21
N HIS A 384 20.53 -10.83 12.52
CA HIS A 384 19.81 -11.88 13.23
C HIS A 384 18.33 -11.54 13.39
N ALA A 385 17.46 -12.52 13.20
CA ALA A 385 16.06 -12.48 13.63
C ALA A 385 15.60 -13.87 14.08
N ASP A 386 14.67 -13.92 15.02
CA ASP A 386 14.13 -15.19 15.53
C ASP A 386 12.88 -15.60 14.74
N TRP A 387 12.90 -16.80 14.14
CA TRP A 387 11.70 -17.42 13.56
C TRP A 387 11.05 -18.35 14.57
N ASN A 388 10.13 -17.84 15.37
CA ASN A 388 9.23 -18.67 16.16
C ASN A 388 7.99 -18.94 15.32
N GLY A 389 7.87 -20.16 14.77
CA GLY A 389 6.80 -20.64 13.86
C GLY A 389 5.35 -20.47 14.33
N SER A 390 5.10 -19.75 15.42
CA SER A 390 3.79 -19.26 15.83
C SER A 390 3.89 -17.79 16.27
N ARG A 391 3.25 -16.91 15.50
CA ARG A 391 2.78 -15.53 15.79
C ARG A 391 3.13 -14.56 14.66
N ASN A 392 2.46 -14.74 13.51
CA ASN A 392 2.13 -13.56 12.71
C ASN A 392 0.96 -12.86 13.40
N ARG A 393 1.22 -12.24 14.56
CA ARG A 393 0.23 -11.38 15.21
C ARG A 393 0.18 -10.14 14.33
N SER A 394 -0.86 -10.04 13.52
CA SER A 394 -1.24 -8.85 12.77
C SER A 394 -1.06 -7.62 13.66
N THR A 395 0.03 -6.88 13.48
CA THR A 395 0.19 -5.55 14.07
C THR A 395 -0.71 -4.61 13.30
N VAL A 396 -1.97 -4.56 13.75
CA VAL A 396 -2.78 -3.36 13.69
C VAL A 396 -1.90 -2.22 14.20
N ALA A 397 -1.75 -1.18 13.38
CA ALA A 397 -1.01 0.02 13.74
C ALA A 397 -1.44 0.53 15.13
N ARG A 398 -0.55 0.46 16.11
CA ARG A 398 -0.71 1.21 17.35
C ARG A 398 -0.60 2.71 17.00
N PRO A 399 -1.54 3.57 17.42
CA PRO A 399 -1.37 5.01 17.28
C PRO A 399 -0.14 5.46 18.07
N ALA A 400 0.61 6.40 17.51
CA ALA A 400 1.78 6.99 18.15
C ALA A 400 1.42 7.57 19.53
N PRO A 401 2.32 7.46 20.54
CA PRO A 401 2.12 8.12 21.82
C PRO A 401 2.06 9.64 21.61
N THR A 402 1.02 10.26 22.16
CA THR A 402 0.89 11.72 22.28
C THR A 402 2.12 12.29 23.01
N PRO A 403 2.76 13.35 22.51
CA PRO A 403 3.81 14.01 23.26
C PRO A 403 3.19 14.71 24.48
N MET A 404 3.62 14.30 25.66
CA MET A 404 3.38 15.01 26.92
C MET A 404 3.99 16.41 26.81
N THR A 405 3.15 17.43 26.87
CA THR A 405 3.56 18.81 27.11
C THR A 405 3.83 18.99 28.60
N ALA A 406 5.08 19.30 28.94
CA ALA A 406 5.44 19.78 30.26
C ALA A 406 5.16 21.29 30.37
N GLY A 407 4.48 21.68 31.46
CA GLY A 407 4.67 22.94 32.18
C GLY A 407 3.91 24.17 31.68
N SER A 408 2.84 24.56 32.41
CA SER A 408 2.83 25.83 33.15
C SER A 408 1.55 25.99 34.00
N CYS A 409 1.80 26.26 35.29
CA CYS A 409 1.01 26.98 36.30
C CYS A 409 -0.50 27.11 36.13
N TRP A 410 -1.29 26.54 37.07
CA TRP A 410 -2.37 27.25 37.78
C TRP A 410 -2.50 26.69 39.21
N ARG A 411 -2.75 27.61 40.16
CA ARG A 411 -2.74 27.47 41.62
C ARG A 411 -3.93 26.64 42.18
N PRO A 412 -3.84 26.13 43.43
CA PRO A 412 -4.86 25.27 44.03
C PRO A 412 -5.96 26.06 44.74
N ALA A 413 -7.16 25.48 44.79
CA ALA A 413 -8.24 25.86 45.70
C ALA A 413 -8.86 24.58 46.32
N PRO A 414 -9.44 24.65 47.52
CA PRO A 414 -9.16 23.67 48.59
C PRO A 414 -10.20 22.54 48.72
N LEU A 415 -9.76 21.50 49.45
CA LEU A 415 -10.59 20.44 50.00
C LEU A 415 -11.73 21.00 50.87
N MET A 416 -12.94 20.48 50.68
CA MET A 416 -13.96 20.40 51.72
C MET A 416 -14.33 18.94 51.98
N SER A 417 -14.62 18.72 53.25
CA SER A 417 -14.64 17.48 54.02
C SER A 417 -15.87 16.61 53.84
N ALA A 418 -15.72 15.39 54.34
CA ALA A 418 -16.72 14.35 54.51
C ALA A 418 -18.01 14.81 55.22
N GLY A 419 -19.10 14.12 54.88
CA GLY A 419 -20.40 14.22 55.54
C GLY A 419 -21.22 12.95 55.27
N ASP A 420 -21.01 11.98 56.14
CA ASP A 420 -21.74 10.73 56.38
C ASP A 420 -23.27 10.90 56.35
N VAL A 421 -24.03 10.08 55.61
CA VAL A 421 -25.37 9.57 56.06
C VAL A 421 -25.69 8.23 55.36
N ARG A 422 -25.84 7.21 56.19
CA ARG A 422 -26.37 5.86 55.95
C ARG A 422 -27.80 5.86 55.39
N ARG A 423 -28.16 4.86 54.55
CA ARG A 423 -29.23 3.85 54.82
C ARG A 423 -29.72 3.10 53.55
N HIS A 424 -29.90 1.79 53.74
CA HIS A 424 -30.87 0.84 53.15
C HIS A 424 -30.73 0.42 51.67
N CYS A 425 -30.38 -0.85 51.42
CA CYS A 425 -31.28 -2.02 51.18
C CYS A 425 -31.85 -2.01 49.74
N LEU A 426 -31.38 -2.88 48.83
CA LEU A 426 -31.81 -4.28 48.56
C LEU A 426 -32.79 -4.36 47.37
N VAL A 427 -32.49 -5.27 46.42
CA VAL A 427 -33.35 -5.86 45.35
C VAL A 427 -33.74 -4.92 44.18
N GLY A 428 -33.76 -5.31 42.90
CA GLY A 428 -33.55 -6.59 42.24
C GLY A 428 -33.58 -6.47 40.71
N TYR A 429 -33.46 -7.64 40.07
CA TYR A 429 -33.56 -7.90 38.63
C TYR A 429 -34.79 -7.29 37.94
N GLY A 430 -34.64 -6.88 36.68
CA GLY A 430 -35.79 -6.60 35.81
C GLY A 430 -35.40 -6.28 34.38
N ARG A 431 -35.68 -7.21 33.46
CA ARG A 431 -35.52 -7.09 32.01
C ARG A 431 -36.32 -5.90 31.43
N ARG A 432 -35.70 -5.08 30.60
CA ARG A 432 -36.00 -4.90 29.16
C ARG A 432 -34.99 -3.95 28.54
#